data_AF-A0A538JJ29-F1
#
_entry.id   AF-A0A538JJ29-F1
#
_cell.length_a   1.000
_cell.length_b   1.000
_cell.length_c   1.000
_cell.angle_alpha   90.00
_cell.angle_beta   90.00
_cell.angle_gamma   90.00
#
_symmetry.space_group_name_H-M   'P 1'
#
loop_
_entity.id
_entity.type
_entity.pdbx_description
1 polymer ?
#
loop_
_entity_poly.entity_id
_entity_poly.type
_entity_poly.pdbx_seq_one_letter_code
_entity_poly.pdbx_strand_id
1 'polypeptide(L)'
;ACSGKTNRHRLNRGGNRQANAALHRIVLVRLRYHQATKDYVERRTSEGKSKREIIRCLKRYLAREVYAALTQNNEGKLARAA
;
A
#
# COMPACT_ATOMS: atom_id res chain seq x y z
N ALA A 1 -19.93 19.11 19.21
CA ALA A 1 -19.29 19.76 18.05
C ALA A 1 -18.18 18.87 17.51
N CYS A 2 -18.21 18.45 16.24
CA CYS A 2 -17.10 17.69 15.67
C CYS A 2 -15.96 18.67 15.34
N SER A 3 -14.89 18.65 16.13
CA SER A 3 -13.73 19.52 15.96
C SER A 3 -13.16 19.37 14.54
N GLY A 4 -13.32 20.40 13.71
CA GLY A 4 -13.02 20.44 12.27
C GLY A 4 -11.53 20.38 11.89
N LYS A 5 -10.70 19.71 12.69
CA LYS A 5 -9.24 19.57 12.45
C LYS A 5 -8.81 18.13 12.18
N THR A 6 -9.63 17.33 11.48
CA THR A 6 -9.14 16.05 10.94
C THR A 6 -8.66 16.25 9.50
N ASN A 7 -7.35 16.43 9.30
CA ASN A 7 -6.74 16.48 7.96
C ASN A 7 -6.71 15.06 7.35
N ARG A 8 -7.89 14.55 6.96
CA ARG A 8 -8.04 13.26 6.30
C ARG A 8 -8.17 13.47 4.80
N HIS A 9 -7.20 12.93 4.07
CA HIS A 9 -7.29 12.89 2.62
C HIS A 9 -8.51 12.05 2.18
N ARG A 10 -9.31 12.59 1.25
CA ARG A 10 -10.50 11.93 0.71
C ARG A 10 -10.17 10.53 0.17
N LEU A 11 -11.04 9.55 0.47
CA LEU A 11 -10.93 8.20 -0.06
C LEU A 11 -11.31 8.17 -1.55
N ASN A 12 -10.42 7.69 -2.41
CA ASN A 12 -10.75 7.39 -3.80
C ASN A 12 -11.50 6.04 -3.87
N ARG A 13 -12.70 6.04 -4.48
CA ARG A 13 -13.55 4.84 -4.66
C ARG A 13 -13.47 4.23 -6.07
N GLY A 14 -12.85 4.91 -7.02
CA GLY A 14 -12.73 4.48 -8.42
C GLY A 14 -11.51 3.59 -8.71
N GLY A 15 -11.30 3.28 -9.98
CA GLY A 15 -10.16 2.51 -10.49
C GLY A 15 -10.42 1.00 -10.61
N ASN A 16 -9.38 0.25 -10.96
CA ASN A 16 -9.47 -1.21 -11.18
C ASN A 16 -9.71 -1.95 -9.85
N ARG A 17 -10.87 -2.60 -9.72
CA ARG A 17 -11.28 -3.32 -8.50
C ARG A 17 -10.42 -4.55 -8.22
N GLN A 18 -10.02 -5.29 -9.26
CA GLN A 18 -9.22 -6.50 -9.12
C GLN A 18 -7.81 -6.17 -8.64
N ALA A 19 -7.15 -5.19 -9.25
CA ALA A 19 -5.83 -4.72 -8.83
C ALA A 19 -5.86 -4.21 -7.37
N ASN A 20 -6.88 -3.44 -7.02
CA ASN A 20 -7.07 -2.97 -5.65
C ASN A 20 -7.29 -4.10 -4.63
N ALA A 21 -7.96 -5.18 -5.02
CA ALA A 21 -8.16 -6.36 -4.19
C ALA A 21 -6.85 -7.17 -4.03
N ALA A 22 -6.07 -7.33 -5.09
CA ALA A 22 -4.75 -7.97 -5.04
C ALA A 22 -3.81 -7.25 -4.06
N LEU A 23 -3.67 -5.93 -4.19
CA LEU A 23 -2.87 -5.12 -3.25
C LEU A 23 -3.35 -5.25 -1.81
N HIS A 24 -4.67 -5.34 -1.60
CA HIS A 24 -5.21 -5.54 -0.25
C HIS A 24 -4.81 -6.89 0.34
N ARG A 25 -4.94 -7.98 -0.44
CA ARG A 25 -4.55 -9.33 -0.01
C ARG A 25 -3.07 -9.42 0.33
N ILE A 26 -2.19 -8.86 -0.50
CA ILE A 26 -0.75 -8.83 -0.23
C ILE A 26 -0.47 -8.10 1.09
N VAL A 27 -1.13 -6.96 1.35
CA VAL A 27 -0.97 -6.26 2.64
C VAL A 27 -1.43 -7.13 3.81
N LEU A 28 -2.54 -7.87 3.71
CA LEU A 28 -2.99 -8.77 4.78
C LEU A 28 -1.96 -9.88 5.06
N VAL A 29 -1.36 -10.46 4.02
CA VAL A 29 -0.29 -11.47 4.16
C VAL A 29 0.94 -10.84 4.81
N ARG A 30 1.38 -9.66 4.37
CA ARG A 30 2.52 -8.94 4.96
C ARG A 30 2.29 -8.60 6.43
N LEU A 31 1.07 -8.24 6.83
CA LEU A 31 0.75 -8.00 8.25
C LEU A 31 0.98 -9.24 9.12
N ARG A 32 0.81 -10.45 8.57
CA ARG A 32 0.99 -11.70 9.30
C ARG A 32 2.45 -12.16 9.33
N TYR A 33 3.17 -12.04 8.20
CA TYR A 33 4.45 -12.71 8.02
C TYR A 33 5.65 -11.77 7.76
N HIS A 34 5.43 -10.51 7.41
CA HIS A 34 6.53 -9.62 7.01
C HIS A 34 6.91 -8.66 8.14
N GLN A 35 8.10 -8.86 8.72
CA GLN A 35 8.52 -8.15 9.93
C GLN A 35 8.56 -6.64 9.74
N ALA A 36 9.17 -6.12 8.68
CA ALA A 36 9.22 -4.67 8.44
C ALA A 36 7.83 -4.04 8.26
N THR A 37 6.82 -4.80 7.81
CA THR A 37 5.44 -4.32 7.78
C THR A 37 4.82 -4.27 9.17
N LYS A 38 5.14 -5.22 10.05
CA LYS A 38 4.71 -5.17 11.46
C LYS A 38 5.31 -3.99 12.18
N ASP A 39 6.62 -3.76 12.03
CA ASP A 39 7.33 -2.63 12.64
C ASP A 39 6.76 -1.29 12.14
N TYR A 40 6.44 -1.20 10.85
CA TYR A 40 5.78 -0.03 10.29
C TYR A 40 4.40 0.20 10.92
N VAL A 41 3.61 -0.86 11.10
CA VAL A 41 2.27 -0.75 11.69
C VAL A 41 2.33 -0.32 13.14
N GLU A 42 3.25 -0.88 13.92
CA GLU A 42 3.48 -0.49 15.31
C GLU A 42 3.84 1.01 15.39
N ARG A 43 4.82 1.45 14.61
CA ARG A 43 5.21 2.86 14.55
C ARG A 43 4.06 3.78 14.13
N ARG A 44 3.28 3.44 13.11
CA ARG A 44 2.16 4.30 12.69
C ARG A 44 1.02 4.27 13.71
N THR A 45 0.88 3.19 14.48
CA THR A 45 -0.11 3.07 15.54
C THR A 45 0.28 3.97 16.72
N SER A 46 1.56 4.02 17.10
CA SER A 46 2.04 4.95 18.14
C SER A 46 1.92 6.42 17.72
N GLU A 47 2.01 6.73 16.42
CA GLU A 47 1.69 8.05 15.86
C GLU A 47 0.17 8.38 15.83
N GLY A 48 -0.70 7.51 16.36
CA GLY A 48 -2.14 7.76 16.47
C GLY A 48 -2.95 7.49 15.20
N LYS A 49 -2.39 6.80 14.20
CA LYS A 49 -3.16 6.42 13.00
C LYS A 49 -4.07 5.22 13.27
N SER A 50 -5.28 5.30 12.72
CA SER A 50 -6.17 4.13 12.71
C SER A 50 -5.63 3.04 11.79
N LYS A 51 -5.94 1.77 12.11
CA LYS A 51 -5.58 0.61 11.27
C LYS A 51 -5.99 0.79 9.80
N ARG A 52 -7.15 1.43 9.54
CA ARG A 52 -7.62 1.74 8.18
C ARG A 52 -6.71 2.75 7.47
N GLU A 53 -6.20 3.76 8.17
CA GLU A 53 -5.23 4.73 7.60
C GLU A 53 -3.88 4.06 7.34
N ILE A 54 -3.41 3.21 8.24
CA ILE A 54 -2.16 2.45 8.09
C ILE A 54 -2.23 1.53 6.86
N ILE A 55 -3.30 0.76 6.71
CA ILE A 55 -3.51 -0.12 5.55
C ILE A 55 -3.50 0.69 4.25
N ARG A 56 -4.10 1.91 4.22
CA ARG A 56 -4.05 2.78 3.04
C ARG A 56 -2.63 3.25 2.71
N CYS A 57 -1.83 3.61 3.72
CA CYS A 57 -0.42 3.94 3.54
C CYS A 57 0.34 2.74 2.95
N LEU A 58 0.18 1.55 3.52
CA LEU A 58 0.83 0.33 3.06
C LEU A 58 0.46 -0.02 1.61
N LYS A 59 -0.82 0.05 1.23
CA LYS A 59 -1.25 -0.18 -0.15
C LYS A 59 -0.58 0.77 -1.14
N ARG A 60 -0.32 2.03 -0.75
CA ARG A 60 0.36 3.01 -1.60
C ARG A 60 1.84 2.67 -1.81
N TYR A 61 2.54 2.28 -0.75
CA TYR A 61 3.93 1.82 -0.88
C TYR A 61 4.03 0.55 -1.72
N LEU A 62 3.17 -0.43 -1.44
CA LEU A 62 3.12 -1.67 -2.20
C LEU A 62 2.83 -1.44 -3.69
N ALA A 63 1.92 -0.52 -4.02
CA ALA A 63 1.65 -0.20 -5.42
C ALA A 63 2.88 0.34 -6.15
N ARG A 64 3.72 1.15 -5.48
CA ARG A 64 4.97 1.66 -6.05
C ARG A 64 6.01 0.54 -6.21
N GLU A 65 6.16 -0.32 -5.21
CA GLU A 65 7.06 -1.48 -5.28
C GLU A 65 6.67 -2.42 -6.44
N VAL A 66 5.38 -2.75 -6.55
CA VAL A 66 4.87 -3.62 -7.62
C VAL A 66 5.05 -2.97 -8.98
N TYR A 67 4.79 -1.66 -9.11
CA TYR A 67 5.02 -0.95 -10.35
C TYR A 67 6.49 -1.02 -10.77
N ALA A 68 7.42 -0.71 -9.87
CA ALA A 68 8.86 -0.77 -10.14
C ALA A 68 9.31 -2.19 -10.54
N ALA A 69 8.82 -3.22 -9.86
CA ALA A 69 9.13 -4.61 -10.20
C ALA A 69 8.58 -5.02 -11.57
N LEU A 70 7.37 -4.56 -11.92
CA LEU A 70 6.78 -4.84 -13.24
C LEU A 70 7.53 -4.13 -14.36
N THR A 71 7.94 -2.87 -14.17
CA THR A 71 8.68 -2.11 -15.19
C THR A 71 10.09 -2.65 -15.38
N GLN A 72 10.82 -2.97 -14.31
CA GLN A 72 12.15 -3.60 -14.39
C GLN A 72 12.11 -4.93 -15.13
N ASN A 73 11.12 -5.78 -14.82
CA ASN A 73 10.92 -7.03 -15.53
C ASN A 73 10.57 -6.82 -17.00
N ASN A 74 9.89 -5.73 -17.35
CA ASN A 74 9.54 -5.42 -18.72
C ASN A 74 10.75 -4.90 -19.52
N GLU A 75 11.56 -4.03 -18.93
CA GLU A 75 12.83 -3.57 -19.50
C GLU A 75 13.78 -4.74 -19.76
N GLY A 76 13.93 -5.65 -18.79
CA GLY A 76 14.73 -6.87 -18.96
C GLY A 76 14.17 -7.83 -20.02
N LYS A 77 12.85 -7.84 -20.25
CA LYS A 77 12.24 -8.61 -21.35
C LYS A 77 12.52 -7.97 -22.72
N LEU A 78 12.41 -6.64 -22.82
CA LEU A 78 12.69 -5.91 -24.05
C LEU A 78 14.17 -6.01 -24.43
N ALA A 79 15.09 -5.91 -23.46
CA ALA A 79 16.52 -6.06 -23.67
C ALA A 79 16.97 -7.48 -24.07
N ARG A 80 16.13 -8.51 -23.83
CA ARG A 80 16.39 -9.89 -24.29
C ARG A 80 15.77 -10.20 -25.64
N ALA A 81 14.82 -9.37 -26.08
CA ALA A 81 14.14 -9.52 -27.36
C ALA A 81 14.79 -8.70 -28.48
N ALA A 82 15.68 -7.76 -28.13
CA ALA A 82 16.55 -7.02 -29.03
C ALA A 82 17.92 -7.71 -29.13
#